data_AF-A0A6L5X6T4-F1
#
_entry.id   AF-A0A6L5X6T4-F1
#
_cell.length_a   1.000
_cell.length_b   1.000
_cell.length_c   1.000
_cell.angle_alpha   90.00
_cell.angle_beta   90.00
_cell.angle_gamma   90.00
#
_symmetry.space_group_name_H-M   'P 1'
#
loop_
_entity.id
_entity.type
_entity.pdbx_description
1 polymer ?
#
loop_
_entity_poly.entity_id
_entity_poly.type
_entity_poly.pdbx_seq_one_letter_code
_entity_poly.pdbx_strand_id
1 'polypeptide(L)'
;MKELPEVKALILIQKVFRKDTPLKKLSPQERQEKRETEVRPAMKAYLDFVHSLNPEDFSLSEKARDAVSYTIHHEASLTKFLDDGNIPPDNSFYEKIVKTVALGRRNWLFAMTPDGARTICVFDTFVATARANHANVYYYLKYLIEKAPLISQTGREALLDDLMPWSETYRKYEQEQAAQDASLAIGGEDPPRPRTPRKKDKQRSA
;
A
#
# COMPACT_ATOMS: atom_id res chain seq x y z
N MET A 1 32.98 -8.38 23.76
CA MET A 1 31.94 -7.34 23.66
C MET A 1 30.61 -7.99 23.99
N LYS A 2 29.90 -7.56 25.03
CA LYS A 2 28.51 -8.02 25.24
C LYS A 2 27.70 -7.51 24.04
N GLU A 3 27.03 -8.39 23.30
CA GLU A 3 26.12 -7.96 22.23
C GLU A 3 25.01 -7.11 22.86
N LEU A 4 24.80 -5.92 22.29
CA LEU A 4 23.73 -5.03 22.70
C LEU A 4 22.37 -5.73 22.51
N PRO A 5 21.44 -5.66 23.48
CA PRO A 5 20.12 -6.28 23.37
C PRO A 5 19.38 -5.91 22.09
N GLU A 6 19.54 -4.67 21.61
CA GLU A 6 18.95 -4.17 20.37
C GLU A 6 19.45 -4.94 19.14
N VAL A 7 20.75 -5.23 19.08
CA VAL A 7 21.36 -5.99 17.98
C VAL A 7 20.82 -7.41 17.96
N LYS A 8 20.70 -8.03 19.14
CA LYS A 8 20.13 -9.38 19.27
C LYS A 8 18.65 -9.42 18.84
N ALA A 9 17.85 -8.44 19.25
CA ALA A 9 16.46 -8.31 18.81
C ALA A 9 16.36 -8.20 17.27
N LEU A 10 17.19 -7.36 16.66
CA LEU A 10 17.25 -7.19 15.21
C LEU A 10 17.62 -8.49 14.48
N ILE A 11 18.60 -9.25 15.00
CA ILE A 11 18.98 -10.52 14.41
C ILE A 11 17.83 -11.54 14.49
N LEU A 12 17.10 -11.59 15.60
CA LEU A 12 15.98 -12.52 15.79
C LEU A 12 14.82 -12.19 14.86
N ILE A 13 14.41 -10.91 14.77
CA ILE A 13 13.31 -10.53 13.86
C ILE A 13 13.72 -10.70 12.39
N GLN A 14 14.99 -10.46 12.02
CA GLN A 14 15.48 -10.75 10.68
C GLN A 14 15.33 -12.23 10.30
N LYS A 15 15.50 -13.16 11.26
CA LYS A 15 15.27 -14.59 11.00
C LYS A 15 13.81 -14.87 10.66
N VAL A 16 12.86 -14.19 11.31
CA VAL A 16 11.42 -14.28 11.00
C VAL A 16 11.19 -13.89 9.54
N PHE A 17 11.66 -12.71 9.12
CA PHE A 17 11.51 -12.23 7.75
C PHE A 17 12.22 -13.10 6.71
N ARG A 18 13.42 -13.61 7.02
CA ARG A 18 14.15 -14.52 6.12
C ARG A 18 13.37 -15.81 5.83
N LYS A 19 12.64 -16.32 6.82
CA LYS A 19 11.80 -17.51 6.67
C LYS A 19 10.46 -17.20 6.00
N ASP A 20 9.83 -16.06 6.30
CA ASP A 20 8.53 -15.70 5.73
C ASP A 20 8.60 -15.22 4.27
N THR A 21 9.68 -14.52 3.89
CA THR A 21 9.81 -13.90 2.54
C THR A 21 9.63 -14.88 1.38
N PRO A 22 10.25 -16.07 1.37
CA PRO A 22 10.03 -17.06 0.32
C PRO A 22 8.57 -17.55 0.21
N LEU A 23 7.81 -17.50 1.31
CA LEU A 23 6.43 -17.98 1.39
C LEU A 23 5.42 -17.05 0.70
N LYS A 24 5.83 -15.82 0.34
CA LYS A 24 4.99 -14.84 -0.37
C LYS A 24 4.48 -15.35 -1.73
N LYS A 25 5.14 -16.34 -2.33
CA LYS A 25 4.77 -16.95 -3.62
C LYS A 25 3.75 -18.08 -3.50
N LEU A 26 3.47 -18.56 -2.29
CA LEU A 26 2.57 -19.67 -2.03
C LEU A 26 1.13 -19.19 -1.85
N SER A 27 0.18 -20.13 -1.98
CA SER A 27 -1.22 -19.88 -1.63
C SER A 27 -1.37 -19.54 -0.13
N PRO A 28 -2.46 -18.87 0.29
CA PRO A 28 -2.66 -18.53 1.70
C PRO A 28 -2.65 -19.77 2.63
N GLN A 29 -3.23 -20.89 2.20
CA GLN A 29 -3.29 -22.12 2.99
C GLN A 29 -1.90 -22.74 3.19
N GLU A 30 -1.15 -22.96 2.10
CA GLU A 30 0.22 -23.49 2.17
C GLU A 30 1.15 -22.56 2.95
N ARG A 31 0.95 -21.24 2.81
CA ARG A 31 1.71 -20.24 3.56
C ARG A 31 1.46 -20.37 5.06
N GLN A 32 0.21 -20.57 5.48
CA GLN A 32 -0.14 -20.74 6.89
C GLN A 32 0.50 -22.02 7.47
N GLU A 33 0.41 -23.15 6.76
CA GLU A 33 1.02 -24.41 7.19
C GLU A 33 2.55 -24.30 7.34
N LYS A 34 3.22 -23.62 6.41
CA LYS A 34 4.66 -23.34 6.50
C LYS A 34 5.00 -22.32 7.59
N ARG A 35 4.13 -21.34 7.82
CA ARG A 35 4.32 -20.40 8.95
C ARG A 35 4.28 -21.13 10.28
N GLU A 36 3.40 -22.11 10.44
CA GLU A 36 3.32 -22.92 11.66
C GLU A 36 4.63 -23.66 11.94
N THR A 37 5.20 -24.30 10.93
CA THR A 37 6.38 -25.16 11.08
C THR A 37 7.71 -24.39 11.05
N GLU A 38 7.82 -23.36 10.20
CA GLU A 38 9.08 -22.66 9.95
C GLU A 38 9.17 -21.30 10.68
N VAL A 39 8.10 -20.50 10.65
CA VAL A 39 8.10 -19.09 11.08
C VAL A 39 7.72 -18.93 12.55
N ARG A 40 6.70 -19.63 13.04
CA ARG A 40 6.23 -19.56 14.43
C ARG A 40 7.35 -19.87 15.44
N PRO A 41 8.23 -20.86 15.24
CA PRO A 41 9.35 -21.08 16.14
C PRO A 41 10.35 -19.91 16.17
N ALA A 42 10.58 -19.25 15.03
CA ALA A 42 11.45 -18.07 14.97
C ALA A 42 10.81 -16.86 15.66
N MET A 43 9.51 -16.66 15.49
CA MET A 43 8.77 -15.60 16.15
C MET A 43 8.72 -15.83 17.67
N LYS A 44 8.49 -17.07 18.11
CA LYS A 44 8.56 -17.46 19.51
C LYS A 44 9.92 -17.14 20.12
N ALA A 45 11.01 -17.48 19.42
CA ALA A 45 12.37 -17.15 19.91
C ALA A 45 12.62 -15.63 20.04
N TYR A 46 12.02 -14.82 19.16
CA TYR A 46 12.05 -13.36 19.28
C TYR A 46 11.24 -12.88 20.49
N LEU A 47 10.01 -13.37 20.66
CA LEU A 47 9.13 -12.97 21.78
C LEU A 47 9.68 -13.42 23.12
N ASP A 48 10.16 -14.67 23.25
CA ASP A 48 10.81 -15.18 24.45
C ASP A 48 12.01 -14.29 24.84
N PHE A 49 12.77 -13.78 23.86
CA PHE A 49 13.85 -12.83 24.11
C PHE A 49 13.33 -11.46 24.56
N VAL A 50 12.30 -10.92 23.92
CA VAL A 50 11.70 -9.64 24.32
C VAL A 50 11.14 -9.71 25.75
N HIS A 51 10.44 -10.79 26.11
CA HIS A 51 9.93 -11.04 27.46
C HIS A 51 11.04 -11.22 28.50
N SER A 52 12.25 -11.60 28.09
CA SER A 52 13.41 -11.66 28.99
C SER A 52 13.98 -10.28 29.33
N LEU A 53 13.58 -9.23 28.60
CA LEU A 53 14.00 -7.85 28.84
C LEU A 53 13.02 -7.16 29.79
N ASN A 54 13.54 -6.37 30.71
CA ASN A 54 12.72 -5.56 31.60
C ASN A 54 12.59 -4.13 31.03
N PRO A 55 11.38 -3.66 30.69
CA PRO A 55 11.18 -2.30 30.18
C PRO A 55 11.51 -1.21 31.22
N GLU A 56 11.58 -1.53 32.51
CA GLU A 56 12.02 -0.62 33.57
C GLU A 56 13.54 -0.60 33.78
N ASP A 57 14.30 -1.40 33.02
CA ASP A 57 15.75 -1.42 33.10
C ASP A 57 16.36 -0.18 32.41
N PHE A 58 16.82 0.78 33.22
CA PHE A 58 17.48 2.00 32.76
C PHE A 58 18.86 1.78 32.10
N SER A 59 19.38 0.55 32.09
CA SER A 59 20.56 0.21 31.28
C SER A 59 20.25 0.13 29.78
N LEU A 60 18.97 -0.04 29.41
CA LEU A 60 18.48 0.06 28.04
C LEU A 60 18.26 1.52 27.64
N SER A 61 18.45 1.82 26.36
CA SER A 61 18.07 3.13 25.82
C SER A 61 16.55 3.35 25.93
N GLU A 62 16.12 4.61 26.03
CA GLU A 62 14.69 4.98 26.06
C GLU A 62 13.91 4.33 24.90
N LYS A 63 14.44 4.42 23.68
CA LYS A 63 13.85 3.79 22.49
C LYS A 63 13.78 2.26 22.58
N ALA A 64 14.76 1.61 23.21
CA ALA A 64 14.73 0.16 23.39
C ALA A 64 13.65 -0.24 24.40
N ARG A 65 13.49 0.51 25.49
CA ARG A 65 12.41 0.30 26.47
C ARG A 65 11.04 0.50 25.85
N ASP A 66 10.86 1.56 25.06
CA ASP A 66 9.62 1.81 24.31
C ASP A 66 9.31 0.67 23.34
N ALA A 67 10.32 0.17 22.61
CA ALA A 67 10.13 -0.94 21.68
C ALA A 67 9.77 -2.26 22.38
N VAL A 68 10.38 -2.56 23.52
CA VAL A 68 10.05 -3.73 24.35
C VAL A 68 8.62 -3.62 24.84
N SER A 69 8.27 -2.49 25.47
CA SER A 69 6.91 -2.21 25.93
C SER A 69 5.91 -2.34 24.80
N TYR A 70 6.14 -1.69 23.66
CA TYR A 70 5.25 -1.76 22.50
C TYR A 70 5.03 -3.20 22.03
N THR A 71 6.09 -3.98 21.92
CA THR A 71 6.02 -5.37 21.45
C THR A 71 5.19 -6.23 22.40
N ILE A 72 5.39 -6.09 23.71
CA ILE A 72 4.63 -6.82 24.73
C ILE A 72 3.14 -6.43 24.69
N HIS A 73 2.82 -5.14 24.64
CA HIS A 73 1.43 -4.66 24.62
C HIS A 73 0.67 -5.04 23.35
N HIS A 74 1.37 -5.21 22.21
CA HIS A 74 0.77 -5.49 20.92
C HIS A 74 1.08 -6.89 20.37
N GLU A 75 1.57 -7.81 21.20
CA GLU A 75 2.02 -9.14 20.78
C GLU A 75 0.95 -9.89 19.97
N ALA A 76 -0.29 -9.92 20.43
CA ALA A 76 -1.40 -10.59 19.75
C ALA A 76 -1.64 -10.02 18.34
N SER A 77 -1.52 -8.70 18.18
CA SER A 77 -1.64 -8.05 16.87
C SER A 77 -0.45 -8.33 15.97
N LEU A 78 0.77 -8.29 16.52
CA LEU A 78 2.02 -8.51 15.80
C LEU A 78 2.22 -9.98 15.35
N THR A 79 1.54 -10.93 16.01
CA THR A 79 1.61 -12.37 15.69
C THR A 79 0.46 -12.87 14.84
N LYS A 80 -0.60 -12.07 14.64
CA LYS A 80 -1.82 -12.47 13.90
C LYS A 80 -1.56 -12.99 12.48
N PHE A 81 -0.49 -12.53 11.83
CA PHE A 81 -0.12 -13.01 10.49
C PHE A 81 0.28 -14.50 10.47
N LEU A 82 0.65 -15.08 11.61
CA LEU A 82 0.94 -16.50 11.73
C LEU A 82 -0.33 -17.36 11.58
N ASP A 83 -1.48 -16.81 11.97
CA ASP A 83 -2.75 -17.53 12.01
C ASP A 83 -3.57 -17.34 10.73
N ASP A 84 -3.23 -16.36 9.88
CA ASP A 84 -3.88 -16.10 8.59
C ASP A 84 -2.84 -15.84 7.50
N GLY A 85 -2.79 -16.74 6.51
CA GLY A 85 -1.89 -16.66 5.36
C GLY A 85 -2.12 -15.43 4.46
N ASN A 86 -3.28 -14.77 4.55
CA ASN A 86 -3.57 -13.55 3.79
C ASN A 86 -2.90 -12.31 4.41
N ILE A 87 -2.59 -12.36 5.70
CA ILE A 87 -2.01 -11.22 6.42
C ILE A 87 -0.48 -11.22 6.21
N PRO A 88 0.12 -10.11 5.73
CA PRO A 88 1.57 -9.97 5.67
C PRO A 88 2.17 -9.72 7.07
N PRO A 89 3.43 -10.09 7.32
CA PRO A 89 4.11 -9.83 8.60
C PRO A 89 4.41 -8.34 8.86
N ASP A 90 4.32 -7.50 7.84
CA ASP A 90 4.63 -6.08 7.89
C ASP A 90 3.56 -5.24 7.18
N ASN A 91 3.52 -3.95 7.50
CA ASN A 91 2.59 -2.99 6.93
C ASN A 91 3.17 -2.23 5.72
N SER A 92 4.31 -2.65 5.14
CA SER A 92 5.06 -1.86 4.14
C SER A 92 4.21 -1.48 2.92
N PHE A 93 3.29 -2.36 2.52
CA PHE A 93 2.35 -2.10 1.43
C PHE A 93 1.44 -0.89 1.74
N TYR A 94 0.86 -0.86 2.94
CA TYR A 94 0.00 0.22 3.39
C TYR A 94 0.79 1.52 3.58
N GLU A 95 1.99 1.45 4.15
CA GLU A 95 2.87 2.63 4.26
C GLU A 95 3.18 3.24 2.90
N LYS A 96 3.44 2.40 1.89
CA LYS A 96 3.69 2.87 0.52
C LYS A 96 2.48 3.61 -0.06
N ILE A 97 1.26 3.14 0.20
CA ILE A 97 0.01 3.79 -0.22
C ILE A 97 -0.16 5.14 0.49
N VAL A 98 -0.07 5.15 1.82
CA VAL A 98 -0.24 6.38 2.63
C VAL A 98 0.84 7.41 2.33
N LYS A 99 2.06 6.96 1.98
CA LYS A 99 3.15 7.86 1.58
C LYS A 99 2.80 8.71 0.36
N THR A 100 1.99 8.20 -0.57
CA THR A 100 1.49 9.00 -1.70
C THR A 100 0.63 10.17 -1.22
N VAL A 101 -0.24 9.96 -0.24
CA VAL A 101 -1.05 11.01 0.41
C VAL A 101 -0.15 12.04 1.10
N ALA A 102 0.85 11.57 1.86
CA ALA A 102 1.77 12.44 2.59
C ALA A 102 2.61 13.32 1.64
N LEU A 103 3.05 12.78 0.51
CA LEU A 103 3.71 13.53 -0.55
C LEU A 103 2.75 14.49 -1.25
N GLY A 104 1.53 14.04 -1.54
CA GLY A 104 0.45 14.84 -2.12
C GLY A 104 0.15 16.08 -1.28
N ARG A 105 0.12 15.98 0.05
CA ARG A 105 -0.12 17.10 0.97
C ARG A 105 0.80 18.30 0.74
N ARG A 106 2.06 18.07 0.33
CA ARG A 106 3.00 19.17 0.00
C ARG A 106 2.66 19.88 -1.31
N ASN A 107 1.94 19.21 -2.21
CA ASN A 107 1.57 19.70 -3.54
C ASN A 107 0.10 20.14 -3.62
N TRP A 108 -0.76 19.67 -2.72
CA TRP A 108 -2.18 20.00 -2.63
C TRP A 108 -2.40 21.26 -1.81
N LEU A 109 -1.93 22.39 -2.33
CA LEU A 109 -1.99 23.70 -1.68
C LEU A 109 -3.41 24.14 -1.29
N PHE A 110 -4.45 23.51 -1.84
CA PHE A 110 -5.87 23.85 -1.58
C PHE A 110 -6.63 22.79 -0.76
N ALA A 111 -5.98 21.68 -0.39
CA ALA A 111 -6.55 20.64 0.47
C ALA A 111 -6.36 20.95 1.96
N MET A 112 -6.69 22.18 2.37
CA MET A 112 -6.46 22.69 3.74
C MET A 112 -7.66 22.52 4.68
N THR A 113 -8.81 22.07 4.20
CA THR A 113 -9.99 21.83 5.03
C THR A 113 -10.11 20.35 5.41
N PRO A 114 -10.67 20.01 6.59
CA PRO A 114 -11.01 18.63 6.94
C PRO A 114 -11.85 17.92 5.88
N ASP A 115 -12.80 18.63 5.25
CA ASP A 115 -13.64 18.11 4.18
C ASP A 115 -12.84 17.81 2.90
N GLY A 116 -11.88 18.68 2.56
CA GLY A 116 -10.96 18.45 1.45
C GLY A 116 -10.08 17.22 1.68
N ALA A 117 -9.53 17.07 2.89
CA ALA A 117 -8.77 15.89 3.29
C ALA A 117 -9.62 14.62 3.21
N ARG A 118 -10.86 14.64 3.72
CA ARG A 118 -11.79 13.51 3.64
C ARG A 118 -12.08 13.13 2.19
N THR A 119 -12.34 14.11 1.33
CA THR A 119 -12.65 13.89 -0.10
C THR A 119 -11.48 13.22 -0.82
N ILE A 120 -10.26 13.69 -0.57
CA ILE A 120 -9.05 13.09 -1.16
C ILE A 120 -8.87 11.65 -0.67
N CYS A 121 -9.04 11.39 0.62
CA CYS A 121 -8.96 10.03 1.14
C CYS A 121 -9.98 9.09 0.47
N VAL A 122 -11.21 9.55 0.25
CA VAL A 122 -12.25 8.78 -0.48
C VAL A 122 -11.85 8.56 -1.95
N PHE A 123 -11.26 9.55 -2.60
CA PHE A 123 -10.78 9.37 -3.96
C PHE A 123 -9.64 8.35 -4.05
N ASP A 124 -8.70 8.42 -3.10
CA ASP A 124 -7.57 7.49 -3.03
C ASP A 124 -8.02 6.06 -2.73
N THR A 125 -9.13 5.82 -2.01
CA THR A 125 -9.67 4.46 -1.85
C THR A 125 -10.16 3.87 -3.18
N PHE A 126 -10.79 4.66 -4.06
CA PHE A 126 -11.17 4.20 -5.39
C PHE A 126 -9.93 3.87 -6.25
N VAL A 127 -8.94 4.76 -6.23
CA VAL A 127 -7.67 4.56 -6.97
C VAL A 127 -6.93 3.32 -6.46
N ALA A 128 -6.83 3.16 -5.14
CA ALA A 128 -6.17 2.01 -4.52
C ALA A 128 -6.90 0.70 -4.85
N THR A 129 -8.23 0.70 -4.78
CA THR A 129 -9.06 -0.47 -5.13
C THR A 129 -8.89 -0.86 -6.60
N ALA A 130 -8.93 0.11 -7.52
CA ALA A 130 -8.69 -0.15 -8.95
C ALA A 130 -7.30 -0.76 -9.19
N ARG A 131 -6.25 -0.17 -8.60
CA ARG A 131 -4.87 -0.68 -8.73
C ARG A 131 -4.71 -2.07 -8.15
N ALA A 132 -5.30 -2.35 -6.98
CA ALA A 132 -5.25 -3.65 -6.34
C ALA A 132 -5.91 -4.74 -7.19
N ASN A 133 -6.90 -4.37 -8.01
CA ASN A 133 -7.59 -5.27 -8.94
C ASN A 133 -7.02 -5.23 -10.36
N HIS A 134 -5.88 -4.59 -10.60
CA HIS A 134 -5.30 -4.45 -11.96
C HIS A 134 -6.27 -3.81 -12.97
N ALA A 135 -7.10 -2.89 -12.51
CA ALA A 135 -7.96 -2.06 -13.34
C ALA A 135 -7.25 -0.74 -13.70
N ASN A 136 -7.53 -0.22 -14.89
CA ASN A 136 -7.07 1.09 -15.32
C ASN A 136 -7.82 2.17 -14.51
N VAL A 137 -7.04 2.88 -13.69
CA VAL A 137 -7.57 3.91 -12.77
C VAL A 137 -8.38 4.98 -13.51
N TYR A 138 -7.94 5.42 -14.68
CA TYR A 138 -8.63 6.47 -15.42
C TYR A 138 -10.01 6.01 -15.88
N TYR A 139 -10.09 4.85 -16.56
CA TYR A 139 -11.37 4.31 -17.01
C TYR A 139 -12.29 3.92 -15.85
N TYR A 140 -11.73 3.44 -14.74
CA TYR A 140 -12.53 3.14 -13.55
C TYR A 140 -13.19 4.39 -12.97
N LEU A 141 -12.43 5.48 -12.79
CA LEU A 141 -12.99 6.72 -12.29
C LEU A 141 -14.01 7.33 -13.26
N LYS A 142 -13.75 7.27 -14.56
CA LYS A 142 -14.71 7.68 -15.60
C LYS A 142 -16.01 6.89 -15.50
N TYR A 143 -15.91 5.57 -15.42
CA TYR A 143 -17.06 4.67 -15.25
C TYR A 143 -17.88 5.01 -14.00
N LEU A 144 -17.22 5.19 -12.85
CA LEU A 144 -17.91 5.55 -11.61
C LEU A 144 -18.67 6.87 -11.73
N ILE A 145 -18.05 7.89 -12.33
CA ILE A 145 -18.67 9.21 -12.51
C ILE A 145 -19.86 9.13 -13.48
N GLU A 146 -19.74 8.37 -14.56
CA GLU A 146 -20.81 8.18 -15.56
C GLU A 146 -22.00 7.39 -14.99
N LYS A 147 -21.74 6.42 -14.11
CA LYS A 147 -22.77 5.55 -13.51
C LYS A 147 -23.34 6.09 -12.20
N ALA A 148 -22.65 7.01 -11.52
CA ALA A 148 -23.10 7.59 -10.25
C ALA A 148 -24.54 8.13 -10.27
N PRO A 149 -25.04 8.80 -11.34
CA PRO A 149 -26.43 9.27 -11.39
C PRO A 149 -27.48 8.16 -11.38
N LEU A 150 -27.12 6.91 -11.72
CA LEU A 150 -28.04 5.77 -11.73
C LEU A 150 -28.33 5.23 -10.32
N ILE A 151 -27.47 5.55 -9.35
CA ILE A 151 -27.59 5.12 -7.95
C ILE A 151 -28.88 5.67 -7.31
N SER A 152 -29.27 6.90 -7.64
CA SER A 152 -30.51 7.50 -7.13
C SER A 152 -31.78 6.92 -7.74
N GLN A 153 -31.68 6.26 -8.90
CA GLN A 153 -32.82 5.72 -9.65
C GLN A 153 -33.08 4.24 -9.35
N THR A 154 -32.01 3.44 -9.22
CA THR A 154 -32.09 1.96 -9.16
C THR A 154 -31.89 1.43 -7.75
N GLY A 155 -31.42 2.26 -6.82
CA GLY A 155 -31.01 1.86 -5.48
C GLY A 155 -29.54 1.45 -5.41
N ARG A 156 -28.91 1.77 -4.27
CA ARG A 156 -27.46 1.59 -4.08
C ARG A 156 -27.03 0.14 -4.16
N GLU A 157 -27.72 -0.75 -3.45
CA GLU A 157 -27.30 -2.15 -3.27
C GLU A 157 -27.27 -2.93 -4.58
N ALA A 158 -28.25 -2.68 -5.46
CA ALA A 158 -28.34 -3.35 -6.76
C ALA A 158 -27.20 -2.96 -7.73
N LEU A 159 -26.60 -1.78 -7.56
CA LEU A 159 -25.55 -1.26 -8.45
C LEU A 159 -24.14 -1.45 -7.89
N LEU A 160 -23.99 -1.72 -6.59
CA LEU A 160 -22.66 -1.81 -5.98
C LEU A 160 -21.80 -2.88 -6.65
N ASP A 161 -22.36 -4.06 -6.92
CA ASP A 161 -21.63 -5.16 -7.55
C ASP A 161 -21.15 -4.79 -8.96
N ASP A 162 -21.96 -4.07 -9.73
CA ASP A 162 -21.61 -3.59 -11.07
C ASP A 162 -20.55 -2.48 -11.05
N LEU A 163 -20.55 -1.66 -10.00
CA LEU A 163 -19.60 -0.55 -9.85
C LEU A 163 -18.20 -1.01 -9.43
N MET A 164 -18.01 -2.27 -9.03
CA MET A 164 -16.71 -2.77 -8.59
C MET A 164 -15.74 -2.99 -9.75
N PRO A 165 -14.42 -2.82 -9.54
CA PRO A 165 -13.43 -2.97 -10.62
C PRO A 165 -13.22 -4.43 -11.06
N TRP A 166 -13.76 -5.40 -10.33
CA TRP A 166 -13.77 -6.81 -10.74
C TRP A 166 -15.08 -7.22 -11.43
N SER A 167 -16.05 -6.33 -11.57
CA SER A 167 -17.32 -6.63 -12.22
C SER A 167 -17.13 -6.87 -13.72
N GLU A 168 -17.90 -7.81 -14.28
CA GLU A 168 -17.87 -8.05 -15.73
C GLU A 168 -18.31 -6.81 -16.52
N THR A 169 -19.24 -6.04 -15.97
CA THR A 169 -19.79 -4.83 -16.58
C THR A 169 -18.72 -3.74 -16.71
N TYR A 170 -17.92 -3.50 -15.66
CA TYR A 170 -16.80 -2.59 -15.74
C TYR A 170 -15.69 -3.10 -16.67
N ARG A 171 -15.38 -4.41 -16.66
CA ARG A 171 -14.32 -4.96 -17.53
C ARG A 171 -14.63 -4.84 -19.02
N LYS A 172 -15.89 -5.01 -19.41
CA LYS A 172 -16.33 -4.73 -20.78
C LYS A 172 -16.16 -3.25 -21.13
N TYR A 173 -16.60 -2.35 -20.24
CA TYR A 173 -16.43 -0.91 -20.42
C TYR A 173 -14.95 -0.51 -20.58
N GLU A 174 -14.06 -1.05 -19.74
CA GLU A 174 -12.62 -0.81 -19.82
C GLU A 174 -12.04 -1.20 -21.18
N GLN A 175 -12.44 -2.35 -21.72
CA GLN A 175 -12.00 -2.84 -23.04
C GLN A 175 -12.52 -1.95 -24.17
N GLU A 176 -13.79 -1.56 -24.12
CA GLU A 176 -14.41 -0.68 -25.12
C GLU A 176 -13.74 0.70 -25.16
N GLN A 177 -13.50 1.31 -23.99
CA GLN A 177 -12.81 2.59 -23.89
C GLN A 177 -11.36 2.50 -24.39
N ALA A 178 -10.65 1.44 -24.02
CA ALA A 178 -9.27 1.23 -24.49
C ALA A 178 -9.21 1.04 -26.02
N ALA A 179 -10.17 0.31 -26.61
CA ALA A 179 -10.25 0.14 -28.05
C ALA A 179 -10.59 1.46 -28.77
N GLN A 180 -11.49 2.26 -28.20
CA GLN A 180 -11.83 3.58 -28.72
C GLN A 180 -10.62 4.52 -28.69
N ASP A 181 -9.93 4.63 -27.56
CA ASP A 181 -8.75 5.49 -27.44
C ASP A 181 -7.60 5.04 -28.35
N ALA A 182 -7.41 3.72 -28.50
CA ALA A 182 -6.45 3.17 -29.46
C ALA A 182 -6.80 3.53 -30.91
N SER A 183 -8.09 3.58 -31.26
CA SER A 183 -8.53 4.02 -32.60
C SER A 183 -8.35 5.51 -32.85
N LEU A 184 -8.36 6.32 -31.78
CA LEU A 184 -8.12 7.76 -31.81
C LEU A 184 -6.63 8.12 -31.77
N ALA A 185 -5.76 7.16 -31.47
CA ALA A 185 -4.32 7.33 -31.56
C ALA A 185 -3.95 7.50 -33.04
N ILE A 186 -3.86 8.76 -33.47
CA ILE A 186 -3.34 9.11 -34.79
C ILE A 186 -1.88 8.65 -34.80
N GLY A 187 -1.59 7.58 -35.53
CA GLY A 187 -0.24 7.07 -35.75
C GLY A 187 0.58 8.09 -36.53
N GLY A 188 1.18 9.04 -35.83
CA GLY A 188 2.16 9.99 -36.34
C GLY A 188 3.26 10.16 -35.30
N GLU A 189 4.48 10.43 -35.75
CA GLU A 189 5.55 10.83 -34.82
C GLU A 189 5.08 12.08 -34.05
N ASP A 190 5.17 12.01 -32.72
CA ASP A 190 4.97 13.19 -31.88
C ASP A 190 5.84 14.33 -32.44
N PRO A 191 5.29 15.54 -32.65
CA PRO A 191 6.10 16.65 -33.07
C PRO A 191 7.26 16.81 -32.08
N PRO A 192 8.49 17.04 -32.57
CA PRO A 192 9.66 17.10 -31.71
C PRO A 192 9.41 18.12 -30.60
N ARG A 193 9.54 17.67 -29.34
CA ARG A 193 9.25 18.53 -28.18
C ARG A 193 10.00 19.85 -28.34
N PRO A 194 9.30 21.01 -28.28
CA PRO A 194 9.97 22.29 -28.39
C PRO A 194 11.04 22.39 -27.32
N ARG A 195 12.26 22.75 -27.74
CA ARG A 195 13.42 22.86 -26.84
C ARG A 195 13.16 23.99 -25.83
N THR A 196 13.34 23.72 -24.54
CA THR A 196 13.25 24.75 -23.50
C THR A 196 14.28 25.86 -23.81
N PRO A 197 13.83 27.13 -23.97
CA PRO A 197 14.74 28.24 -24.26
C PRO A 197 15.81 28.36 -23.18
N ARG A 198 17.09 28.30 -23.56
CA ARG A 198 18.20 28.48 -22.64
C ARG A 198 18.54 29.97 -22.55
N LYS A 199 19.08 30.39 -21.41
CA LYS A 199 19.49 31.79 -21.15
C LYS A 199 20.46 32.34 -22.23
N LYS A 200 21.23 31.46 -22.89
CA LYS A 200 22.16 31.77 -23.99
C LYS A 200 21.46 32.08 -25.33
N ASP A 201 20.23 31.62 -25.52
CA ASP A 201 19.48 31.81 -26.77
C ASP A 201 18.95 33.26 -26.89
N LYS A 202 18.89 34.01 -25.77
CA LYS A 202 18.53 35.45 -25.75
C LYS A 202 19.61 36.39 -26.27
N GLN A 203 20.87 35.95 -26.38
CA GLN A 203 22.00 36.80 -26.79
C GLN A 203 22.23 36.85 -28.31
N ARG A 204 21.46 36.11 -29.10
CA ARG A 204 21.62 36.01 -30.57
C ARG A 204 20.59 36.81 -31.38
N SER A 205 19.76 37.61 -30.71
CA SER A 205 18.68 38.39 -31.33
C SER A 205 18.91 39.91 -31.23
N ALA A 206 20.16 40.35 -31.26
CA ALA A 206 20.57 41.75 -31.34
C ALA A 206 21.44 41.96 -32.58
#